data_AF-A0A4Y2IYM8-F1
#
_entry.id   AF-A0A4Y2IYM8-F1
#
_cell.length_a   1.000
_cell.length_b   1.000
_cell.length_c   1.000
_cell.angle_alpha   90.00
_cell.angle_beta   90.00
_cell.angle_gamma   90.00
#
_symmetry.space_group_name_H-M   'P 1'
#
loop_
_entity.id
_entity.type
_entity.pdbx_description
1 polymer ?
#
loop_
_entity_poly.entity_id
_entity_poly.type
_entity_poly.pdbx_seq_one_letter_code
_entity_poly.pdbx_strand_id
1 'polypeptide(L)'
;MLSRVLKARTEASRVEIRELRQSLSYSDRNEQRGNGRLRMQMNQLNQLVKLDRIGFQYNSEIEYSLHPVVVVESMNKVCTNYNSFKFKNEAPELYCLNG
;
A
#
# COMPACT_ATOMS: atom_id res chain seq x y z
N MET A 1 -43.26 19.32 -35.74
CA MET A 1 -42.66 17.97 -35.53
C MET A 1 -41.24 18.03 -34.94
N LEU A 2 -40.31 18.83 -35.48
CA LEU A 2 -38.89 18.86 -35.07
C LEU A 2 -38.63 19.11 -33.57
N SER A 3 -39.42 19.98 -32.91
CA SER A 3 -39.28 20.27 -31.47
C SER A 3 -39.52 19.05 -30.55
N ARG A 4 -40.41 18.14 -30.93
CA ARG A 4 -40.71 16.92 -30.15
C ARG A 4 -39.58 15.90 -30.25
N VAL A 5 -38.97 15.79 -31.44
CA VAL A 5 -37.83 14.88 -31.69
C VAL A 5 -36.60 15.34 -30.90
N LEU A 6 -36.32 16.64 -30.89
CA LEU A 6 -35.21 17.20 -30.10
C LEU A 6 -35.41 16.98 -28.61
N LYS A 7 -36.63 17.22 -28.07
CA LYS A 7 -36.94 16.93 -26.67
C LYS A 7 -36.77 15.46 -26.30
N ALA A 8 -37.27 14.55 -27.14
CA ALA A 8 -37.11 13.11 -26.94
C ALA A 8 -35.64 12.69 -26.95
N ARG A 9 -34.82 13.29 -27.83
CA ARG A 9 -33.38 13.04 -27.89
C ARG A 9 -32.64 13.53 -26.65
N THR A 10 -32.95 14.73 -26.16
CA THR A 10 -32.36 15.23 -24.90
C THR A 10 -32.77 14.40 -23.69
N GLU A 11 -33.99 13.89 -23.65
CA GLU A 11 -34.45 13.05 -22.54
C GLU A 11 -33.79 11.67 -22.59
N ALA A 12 -33.65 11.08 -23.79
CA ALA A 12 -32.91 9.83 -23.98
C ALA A 12 -31.44 9.97 -23.52
N SER A 13 -30.76 11.06 -23.89
CA SER A 13 -29.39 11.33 -23.43
C SER A 13 -29.30 11.54 -21.92
N ARG A 14 -30.32 12.12 -21.28
CA ARG A 14 -30.37 12.27 -19.82
C ARG A 14 -30.52 10.94 -19.10
N VAL A 15 -31.34 10.04 -19.65
CA VAL A 15 -31.53 8.69 -19.10
C VAL A 15 -30.23 7.89 -19.23
N GLU A 16 -29.60 7.92 -20.40
CA GLU A 16 -28.33 7.22 -20.66
C GLU A 16 -27.20 7.68 -19.72
N ILE A 17 -27.06 8.99 -19.50
CA ILE A 17 -26.08 9.53 -18.53
C ILE A 17 -26.37 9.05 -17.10
N ARG A 18 -27.65 8.92 -16.73
CA ARG A 18 -28.04 8.45 -15.40
C ARG A 18 -27.72 6.97 -15.20
N GLU A 19 -27.97 6.14 -16.21
CA GLU A 19 -27.66 4.71 -16.19
C GLU A 19 -26.14 4.47 -16.12
N LEU A 20 -25.36 5.20 -16.92
CA LEU A 20 -23.89 5.14 -16.86
C LEU A 20 -23.34 5.51 -15.48
N ARG A 21 -23.88 6.56 -14.84
CA ARG A 21 -23.46 6.93 -13.48
C ARG A 21 -23.79 5.84 -12.46
N GLN A 22 -24.91 5.14 -12.62
CA GLN A 22 -25.29 4.04 -11.74
C GLN A 22 -24.41 2.80 -11.95
N SER A 23 -24.05 2.47 -13.19
CA SER A 23 -23.16 1.35 -13.48
C SER A 23 -21.74 1.60 -12.96
N LEU A 24 -21.20 2.80 -13.16
CA LEU A 24 -19.92 3.23 -12.59
C LEU A 24 -19.92 3.16 -11.06
N SER A 25 -20.95 3.71 -10.40
CA SER A 25 -21.07 3.63 -8.94
C SER A 25 -21.17 2.20 -8.41
N TYR A 26 -21.79 1.28 -9.16
CA TYR A 26 -21.86 -0.12 -8.80
C TYR A 26 -20.51 -0.83 -8.96
N SER A 27 -19.77 -0.51 -10.03
CA SER A 27 -18.42 -1.01 -10.28
C SER A 27 -17.44 -0.57 -9.18
N ASP A 28 -17.43 0.72 -8.83
CA ASP A 28 -16.54 1.28 -7.79
C ASP A 28 -16.75 0.60 -6.43
N ARG A 29 -18.02 0.34 -6.07
CA ARG A 29 -18.37 -0.37 -4.83
C ARG A 29 -17.87 -1.81 -4.83
N ASN A 30 -17.94 -2.49 -5.97
CA ASN A 30 -17.45 -3.86 -6.10
C ASN A 30 -15.92 -3.93 -6.07
N GLU A 31 -15.22 -2.98 -6.70
CA GLU A 31 -13.76 -2.86 -6.60
C GLU A 31 -13.31 -2.58 -5.17
N GLN A 32 -13.95 -1.64 -4.47
CA GLN A 32 -13.63 -1.34 -3.07
C GLN A 32 -13.88 -2.54 -2.16
N ARG A 33 -14.96 -3.30 -2.40
CA ARG A 33 -15.25 -4.54 -1.67
C ARG A 33 -14.24 -5.65 -1.98
N GLY A 34 -13.83 -5.79 -3.24
CA GLY A 34 -12.79 -6.72 -3.69
C GLY A 34 -11.43 -6.41 -3.05
N ASN A 35 -11.03 -5.13 -3.08
CA ASN A 35 -9.80 -4.65 -2.47
C ASN A 35 -9.79 -4.81 -0.94
N GLY A 36 -10.92 -4.55 -0.28
CA GLY A 36 -11.07 -4.83 1.15
C GLY A 36 -10.90 -6.31 1.48
N ARG A 37 -11.45 -7.20 0.65
CA ARG A 37 -11.31 -8.65 0.82
C ARG A 37 -9.87 -9.14 0.60
N LEU A 38 -9.20 -8.64 -0.44
CA LEU A 38 -7.78 -8.93 -0.70
C LEU A 38 -6.89 -8.46 0.45
N ARG A 39 -7.13 -7.24 0.97
CA ARG A 39 -6.41 -6.70 2.12
C ARG A 39 -6.61 -7.56 3.38
N MET A 40 -7.82 -8.05 3.63
CA MET A 40 -8.06 -8.99 4.74
C MET A 40 -7.34 -10.32 4.54
N GLN A 41 -7.32 -10.87 3.33
CA GLN A 41 -6.60 -12.11 3.02
C GLN A 41 -5.08 -11.94 3.18
N MET A 42 -4.51 -10.83 2.71
CA MET A 42 -3.09 -10.52 2.91
C MET A 42 -2.76 -10.33 4.39
N ASN A 43 -3.62 -9.66 5.16
CA ASN A 43 -3.43 -9.52 6.60
C ASN A 43 -3.49 -10.87 7.34
N GLN A 44 -4.37 -11.79 6.92
CA GLN A 44 -4.42 -13.15 7.46
C GLN A 44 -3.18 -13.96 7.09
N LEU A 45 -2.70 -13.87 5.84
CA LEU A 45 -1.43 -14.47 5.42
C LEU A 45 -0.25 -13.91 6.22
N ASN A 46 -0.20 -12.60 6.43
CA ASN A 46 0.84 -11.93 7.22
C ASN A 46 0.81 -12.32 8.70
N GLN A 47 -0.35 -12.75 9.24
CA GLN A 47 -0.46 -13.31 10.59
C GLN A 47 -0.02 -14.78 10.66
N LEU A 48 -0.20 -15.54 9.57
CA LEU A 48 0.21 -16.94 9.47
C LEU A 48 1.72 -17.10 9.22
N VAL A 49 2.32 -16.14 8.51
CA VAL A 49 3.78 -16.03 8.42
C VAL A 49 4.27 -15.52 9.78
N LYS A 50 4.87 -16.39 10.59
CA LYS A 50 5.64 -15.98 11.78
C LYS A 50 6.82 -15.13 11.31
N LEU A 51 6.58 -13.83 11.16
CA LEU A 51 7.60 -12.81 10.83
C LEU A 51 8.63 -12.66 11.95
N ASP A 52 8.37 -13.23 13.13
CA ASP A 52 9.23 -13.18 14.32
C ASP A 52 10.67 -13.66 14.11
N ARG A 53 11.00 -14.30 12.97
CA ARG A 53 12.35 -14.81 12.68
C ARG A 53 12.83 -14.69 11.25
N ILE A 54 12.03 -14.13 10.34
CA ILE A 54 12.54 -13.80 9.00
C ILE A 54 13.07 -12.38 9.12
N GLY A 55 14.35 -12.25 9.51
CA GLY A 55 15.05 -10.99 9.26
C GLY A 55 14.79 -10.60 7.81
N PHE A 56 14.44 -9.33 7.56
CA PHE A 56 14.12 -8.85 6.23
C PHE A 56 15.11 -9.45 5.22
N GLN A 57 14.63 -10.30 4.31
CA GLN A 57 15.50 -10.86 3.29
C GLN A 57 15.89 -9.70 2.38
N TYR A 58 17.09 -9.18 2.59
CA TYR A 58 17.60 -8.06 1.83
C TYR A 58 17.76 -8.48 0.37
N ASN A 59 17.01 -7.83 -0.53
CA ASN A 59 17.18 -7.98 -1.97
C ASN A 59 17.89 -6.75 -2.53
N SER A 60 19.15 -6.90 -2.93
CA SER A 60 20.00 -5.84 -3.48
C SER A 60 19.48 -5.23 -4.80
N GLU A 61 18.55 -5.89 -5.49
CA GLU A 61 17.93 -5.35 -6.71
C GLU A 61 16.89 -4.27 -6.39
N ILE A 62 16.45 -4.16 -5.14
CA ILE A 62 15.45 -3.19 -4.71
C ILE A 62 16.17 -1.94 -4.16
N GLU A 63 15.89 -0.77 -4.75
CA GLU A 63 16.37 0.51 -4.24
C GLU A 63 15.54 0.97 -3.03
N TYR A 64 15.85 0.42 -1.86
CA TYR A 64 15.12 0.70 -0.62
C TYR A 64 15.16 2.16 -0.18
N SER A 65 16.17 2.94 -0.62
CA SER A 65 16.28 4.38 -0.35
C SER A 65 15.08 5.19 -0.88
N LEU A 66 14.40 4.69 -1.91
CA LEU A 66 13.22 5.32 -2.52
C LEU A 66 11.90 4.82 -1.91
N HIS A 67 11.93 3.83 -1.03
CA HIS A 67 10.72 3.19 -0.53
C HIS A 67 10.14 3.99 0.65
N PRO A 68 8.90 4.53 0.56
CA PRO A 68 8.35 5.49 1.53
C PRO A 68 8.15 4.93 2.95
N VAL A 69 8.21 3.60 3.11
CA VAL A 69 8.05 2.90 4.39
C VAL A 69 9.40 2.49 5.00
N VAL A 70 10.49 2.53 4.24
CA VAL A 70 11.82 2.18 4.73
C VAL A 70 12.53 3.44 5.19
N VAL A 71 12.78 3.51 6.50
CA VAL A 71 13.57 4.59 7.08
C VAL A 71 14.99 4.08 7.28
N VAL A 72 15.91 4.53 6.43
CA VAL A 72 17.34 4.28 6.60
C VAL A 72 17.91 5.38 7.49
N GLU A 73 18.04 5.11 8.78
CA GLU A 73 18.69 6.03 9.71
C GLU A 73 20.21 6.07 9.50
N SER A 74 20.88 7.12 9.97
CA SER A 74 22.35 7.21 9.93
C SER A 74 22.98 6.37 11.06
N MET A 75 23.92 5.49 10.71
CA MET A 75 24.78 4.76 11.65
C MET A 75 25.96 5.62 12.09
N ASN A 76 25.71 6.62 12.92
CA ASN A 76 26.73 7.60 13.34
C ASN A 76 27.13 7.49 14.82
N LYS A 77 26.52 6.59 15.58
CA LYS A 77 26.91 6.33 16.98
C LYS A 77 27.90 5.19 17.04
N VAL A 78 28.94 5.35 17.84
CA VAL A 78 29.87 4.25 18.15
C VAL A 78 29.32 3.44 19.32
N CYS A 79 29.35 2.12 19.17
CA CYS A 79 28.97 1.13 20.15
C CYS A 79 30.13 0.95 21.13
N THR A 80 29.96 1.33 22.40
CA THR A 80 31.05 1.35 23.40
C THR A 80 31.69 -0.02 23.62
N ASN A 81 30.92 -1.10 23.50
CA ASN A 81 31.40 -2.45 23.78
C ASN A 81 32.22 -3.05 22.62
N TYR A 82 31.97 -2.61 21.39
CA TYR A 82 32.42 -3.30 20.17
C TYR A 82 33.15 -2.36 19.19
N ASN A 83 33.28 -1.07 19.50
CA ASN A 83 33.84 -0.04 18.61
C ASN A 83 33.22 -0.02 17.20
N SER A 84 32.02 -0.57 17.04
CA SER A 84 31.28 -0.62 15.78
C SER A 84 30.26 0.52 15.69
N PHE A 85 29.85 0.88 14.48
CA PHE A 85 28.79 1.88 14.29
C PHE A 85 27.41 1.27 14.52
N LYS A 86 26.50 2.05 15.08
CA LYS A 86 25.13 1.66 15.44
C LYS A 86 24.13 2.76 15.13
N PHE A 87 22.85 2.42 14.99
CA PHE A 87 21.81 3.44 14.75
C PHE A 87 21.54 4.27 16.01
N LYS A 88 21.08 5.50 15.82
CA LYS A 88 20.82 6.42 16.93
C LYS A 88 19.78 5.88 17.91
N ASN A 89 18.75 5.22 17.38
CA ASN A 89 17.58 4.70 18.08
C ASN A 89 17.54 3.16 18.12
N GLU A 90 18.69 2.50 17.93
CA GLU A 90 18.76 1.04 18.00
C GLU A 90 18.39 0.54 19.39
N ALA A 91 17.55 -0.51 19.43
CA ALA A 91 17.18 -1.14 20.69
C ALA A 91 18.45 -1.68 21.38
N PRO A 92 18.60 -1.54 22.71
CA PRO A 92 19.79 -2.00 23.43
C PRO A 92 20.14 -3.48 23.25
N GLU A 93 19.17 -4.30 22.86
CA GLU A 93 19.28 -5.76 22.67
C GLU A 93 19.67 -6.17 21.24
N LEU A 94 19.72 -5.22 20.31
CA LEU A 94 20.25 -5.47 18.97
C LEU A 94 21.78 -5.37 19.04
N TYR A 95 22.45 -6.51 18.89
CA TYR A 95 23.89 -6.58 18.88
C TYR A 95 24.43 -5.85 17.65
N CYS A 96 25.38 -4.93 17.90
CA CYS A 96 26.06 -4.16 16.87
C CYS A 96 26.62 -5.12 15.81
N LEU A 97 26.22 -4.95 14.54
CA LEU A 97 26.62 -5.83 13.45
C LEU A 97 28.16 -5.79 13.34
N ASN A 98 28.77 -6.95 13.56
CA ASN A 98 30.19 -7.22 13.80
C ASN A 98 30.66 -7.00 15.25
N GLY A 99 30.47 -8.05 16.05
CA GLY A 99 31.53 -8.58 16.92
C GLY A 99 31.92 -7.72 18.09
#